data_AF-A0A9E0HYD7-F1
#
_entry.id   AF-A0A9E0HYD7-F1
#
_cell.length_a   1.000
_cell.length_b   1.000
_cell.length_c   1.000
_cell.angle_alpha   90.00
_cell.angle_beta   90.00
_cell.angle_gamma   90.00
#
_symmetry.space_group_name_H-M   'P 1'
#
loop_
_entity.id
_entity.type
_entity.pdbx_description
1 polymer ?
#
loop_
_entity_poly.entity_id
_entity_poly.type
_entity_poly.pdbx_seq_one_letter_code
_entity_poly.pdbx_strand_id
1 'polypeptide(L)'
;AIHHVTVHQVAGRLSVGLDLEVDGNQSLGVAHDIASQLETSIRSELGDDIEVETHIEPLQTKGIKGEDVSTETLRVITSLVEESAKQVPLLQDLHDVRARTTPFGTIIIFHCLVESGTSVAATHEAVDTLERSIRTAYPSAWRVVGHAEPKEWKDEMIDIS
;
A
#
# COMPACT_ATOMS: atom_id res chain seq x y z
N ALA A 1 12.90 3.97 -11.55
CA ALA A 1 11.83 4.95 -11.84
C ALA A 1 11.91 6.08 -10.81
N ILE A 2 11.10 7.13 -10.94
CA ILE A 2 11.02 8.20 -9.93
C ILE A 2 9.62 8.19 -9.34
N HIS A 3 9.52 8.23 -8.00
CA HIS A 3 8.25 8.37 -7.29
C HIS A 3 8.40 9.25 -6.03
N HIS A 4 7.28 9.60 -5.40
CA HIS A 4 7.20 10.53 -4.27
C HIS A 4 7.96 11.85 -4.47
N VAL A 5 7.69 12.54 -5.59
CA VAL A 5 8.22 13.87 -5.82
C VAL A 5 7.51 14.88 -4.90
N THR A 6 8.27 15.55 -4.05
CA THR A 6 7.80 16.63 -3.18
C THR A 6 8.46 17.94 -3.58
N VAL A 7 7.66 18.99 -3.79
CA VAL A 7 8.16 20.33 -4.11
C VAL A 7 7.55 21.32 -3.13
N HIS A 8 8.40 22.08 -2.44
CA HIS A 8 7.95 23.08 -1.48
C HIS A 8 8.97 24.22 -1.33
N GLN A 9 8.53 25.35 -0.79
CA GLN A 9 9.38 26.53 -0.60
C GLN A 9 9.80 26.65 0.86
N VAL A 10 11.11 26.70 1.12
CA VAL A 10 11.69 26.78 2.46
C VAL A 10 12.58 28.03 2.53
N ALA A 11 12.25 28.97 3.42
CA ALA A 11 12.98 30.23 3.59
C ALA A 11 13.21 31.00 2.27
N GLY A 12 12.26 30.92 1.32
CA GLY A 12 12.35 31.56 0.00
C GLY A 12 13.02 30.72 -1.08
N ARG A 13 13.67 29.60 -0.70
CA ARG A 13 14.34 28.66 -1.61
C ARG A 13 13.41 27.53 -2.04
N LEU A 14 13.50 27.10 -3.30
CA LEU A 14 12.77 25.91 -3.77
C LEU A 14 13.49 24.64 -3.28
N SER A 15 12.74 23.70 -2.71
CA SER A 15 13.23 22.41 -2.24
C SER A 15 12.48 21.27 -2.94
N VAL A 16 13.23 20.36 -3.54
CA VAL A 16 12.74 19.21 -4.34
C VAL A 16 13.28 17.92 -3.73
N GLY A 17 12.37 17.08 -3.24
CA GLY A 17 12.69 15.72 -2.77
C GLY A 17 12.10 14.67 -3.70
N LEU A 18 12.81 13.56 -3.95
CA LEU A 18 12.32 12.45 -4.77
C LEU A 18 12.94 11.10 -4.36
N ASP A 19 12.22 10.02 -4.67
CA ASP A 19 12.76 8.66 -4.61
C ASP A 19 13.18 8.23 -6.01
N LEU A 20 14.41 7.70 -6.12
CA LEU A 20 14.98 7.12 -7.33
C LEU A 20 15.15 5.62 -7.14
N GLU A 21 14.36 4.84 -7.86
CA GLU A 21 14.53 3.40 -7.92
C GLU A 21 15.59 2.98 -8.95
N VAL A 22 16.57 2.20 -8.50
CA VAL A 22 17.70 1.65 -9.29
C VAL A 22 17.80 0.14 -9.13
N ASP A 23 18.44 -0.60 -10.03
CA ASP A 23 18.56 -2.07 -9.85
C ASP A 23 19.27 -2.40 -8.53
N GLY A 24 18.60 -3.17 -7.66
CA GLY A 24 19.11 -3.52 -6.33
C GLY A 24 20.39 -4.36 -6.33
N ASN A 25 20.81 -4.89 -7.49
CA ASN A 25 22.11 -5.56 -7.64
C ASN A 25 23.26 -4.59 -7.99
N GLN A 26 22.97 -3.32 -8.27
CA GLN A 26 24.00 -2.32 -8.53
C GLN A 26 24.73 -1.96 -7.24
N SER A 27 26.03 -1.66 -7.35
CA SER A 27 26.77 -1.08 -6.24
C SER A 27 26.20 0.29 -5.88
N LEU A 28 26.27 0.67 -4.60
CA LEU A 28 25.87 1.99 -4.14
C LEU A 28 26.54 3.13 -4.91
N GLY A 29 27.79 2.98 -5.33
CA GLY A 29 28.50 4.00 -6.13
C GLY A 29 27.83 4.26 -7.49
N VAL A 30 27.49 3.20 -8.21
CA VAL A 30 26.76 3.31 -9.50
C VAL A 30 25.40 3.96 -9.29
N ALA A 31 24.67 3.58 -8.24
CA ALA A 31 23.39 4.18 -7.91
C ALA A 31 23.52 5.69 -7.56
N HIS A 32 24.53 6.04 -6.78
CA HIS A 32 24.84 7.41 -6.40
C HIS A 32 25.20 8.27 -7.60
N ASP A 33 25.95 7.75 -8.57
CA ASP A 33 26.29 8.49 -9.78
C ASP A 33 25.05 8.81 -10.61
N ILE A 34 24.07 7.90 -10.66
CA ILE A 34 22.78 8.14 -11.34
C ILE A 34 21.99 9.23 -10.61
N ALA A 35 21.88 9.14 -9.27
CA ALA A 35 21.22 10.15 -8.46
C ALA A 35 21.88 11.53 -8.64
N SER A 36 23.20 11.60 -8.58
CA SER A 36 23.96 12.85 -8.72
C SER A 36 23.75 13.51 -10.09
N GLN A 37 23.70 12.71 -11.16
CA GLN A 37 23.40 13.20 -12.51
C GLN A 37 21.97 13.76 -12.61
N LEU A 38 21.01 13.08 -11.98
CA LEU A 38 19.62 13.53 -11.93
C LEU A 38 19.51 14.87 -11.17
N GLU A 39 20.11 14.98 -9.99
CA GLU A 39 20.09 16.23 -9.22
C GLU A 39 20.77 17.38 -9.96
N THR A 40 21.88 17.11 -10.65
CA THR A 40 22.58 18.11 -11.48
C THR A 40 21.67 18.60 -12.60
N SER A 41 20.95 17.68 -13.24
CA SER A 41 20.00 18.02 -14.31
C SER A 41 18.82 18.84 -13.79
N ILE A 42 18.32 18.53 -12.59
CA ILE A 42 17.23 19.31 -11.97
C ILE A 42 17.71 20.73 -11.64
N ARG A 43 18.91 20.88 -11.07
CA ARG A 43 19.49 22.19 -10.77
C ARG A 43 19.75 23.01 -12.05
N SER A 44 20.22 22.39 -13.13
CA SER A 44 20.44 23.11 -14.39
C SER A 44 19.15 23.65 -15.02
N GLU A 45 18.03 22.96 -14.82
CA GLU A 45 16.73 23.37 -15.39
C GLU A 45 15.98 24.36 -14.49
N LEU A 46 16.07 24.22 -13.17
CA LEU A 46 15.28 24.99 -12.21
C LEU A 46 16.07 26.12 -11.52
N GLY A 47 17.38 26.17 -11.73
CA GLY A 47 18.31 27.16 -11.17
C GLY A 47 19.18 26.58 -10.04
N ASP A 48 20.40 27.13 -9.88
CA ASP A 48 21.38 26.61 -8.92
C ASP A 48 21.00 26.86 -7.45
N ASP A 49 20.14 27.84 -7.19
CA ASP A 49 19.69 28.20 -5.84
C ASP A 49 18.50 27.36 -5.36
N ILE A 50 18.48 26.07 -5.69
CA ILE A 50 17.46 25.12 -5.21
C ILE A 50 18.10 24.01 -4.40
N GLU A 51 17.35 23.49 -3.44
CA GLU A 51 17.70 22.26 -2.72
C GLU A 51 17.12 21.07 -3.50
N VAL A 52 17.94 20.06 -3.75
CA VAL A 52 17.51 18.81 -4.37
C VAL A 52 18.07 17.67 -3.54
N GLU A 53 17.20 16.76 -3.11
CA GLU A 53 17.55 15.56 -2.36
C GLU A 53 16.93 14.34 -3.04
N THR A 54 17.77 13.35 -3.34
CA THR A 54 17.33 12.08 -3.95
C THR A 54 17.56 10.92 -2.98
N HIS A 55 16.50 10.18 -2.66
CA HIS A 55 16.60 8.93 -1.92
C HIS A 55 16.74 7.77 -2.91
N ILE A 56 17.75 6.92 -2.70
CA ILE A 56 18.02 5.78 -3.59
C ILE A 56 17.33 4.55 -3.02
N GLU A 57 16.42 3.96 -3.80
CA GLU A 57 15.71 2.75 -3.44
C GLU A 57 16.02 1.61 -4.43
N PRO A 58 16.06 0.35 -3.96
CA PRO A 58 16.13 -0.77 -4.89
C PRO A 58 14.82 -0.85 -5.67
N LEU A 59 14.94 -0.90 -6.99
CA LEU A 59 13.87 -1.18 -7.94
C LEU A 59 13.19 -2.46 -7.49
N GLN A 60 11.95 -2.31 -7.03
CA GLN A 60 11.11 -3.45 -6.68
C GLN A 60 10.95 -4.28 -7.95
N THR A 61 11.68 -5.41 -8.03
CA THR A 61 11.60 -6.33 -9.16
C THR A 61 10.14 -6.76 -9.31
N LYS A 62 9.49 -6.26 -10.37
CA LYS A 62 8.20 -6.65 -10.96
C LYS A 62 7.43 -7.67 -10.11
N GLY A 63 6.41 -7.18 -9.39
CA GLY A 63 5.28 -7.92 -8.82
C GLY A 63 5.65 -9.26 -8.17
N ILE A 64 5.69 -9.31 -6.84
CA ILE A 64 5.79 -10.56 -6.07
C ILE A 64 4.83 -11.58 -6.69
N LYS A 65 5.38 -12.62 -7.33
CA LYS A 65 4.57 -13.67 -7.95
C LYS A 65 3.82 -14.39 -6.83
N GLY A 66 2.51 -14.20 -6.81
CA GLY A 66 1.60 -14.90 -5.92
C GLY A 66 0.76 -15.89 -6.70
N GLU A 67 0.46 -17.02 -6.07
CA GLU A 67 -0.52 -17.99 -6.57
C GLU A 67 -1.70 -18.01 -5.62
N ASP A 68 -2.92 -18.12 -6.14
CA ASP A 68 -4.10 -18.23 -5.28
C ASP A 68 -3.96 -19.47 -4.38
N VAL A 69 -4.33 -19.32 -3.12
CA VAL A 69 -4.31 -20.46 -2.18
C VAL A 69 -5.32 -21.52 -2.61
N SER A 70 -5.16 -22.75 -2.12
CA SER A 70 -6.17 -23.79 -2.35
C SER A 70 -7.55 -23.36 -1.82
N THR A 71 -8.62 -23.89 -2.42
CA THR A 71 -10.00 -23.59 -1.97
C THR A 71 -10.22 -23.89 -0.48
N GLU A 72 -9.60 -24.95 0.04
CA GLU A 72 -9.69 -25.30 1.46
C GLU A 72 -8.98 -24.27 2.35
N THR A 73 -7.78 -23.86 1.95
CA THR A 73 -7.05 -22.79 2.65
C THR A 73 -7.82 -21.47 2.60
N LEU A 74 -8.44 -21.14 1.47
CA LEU A 74 -9.24 -19.93 1.33
C LEU A 74 -10.42 -19.96 2.30
N ARG A 75 -11.15 -21.08 2.42
CA ARG A 75 -12.26 -21.23 3.38
C ARG A 75 -11.81 -21.00 4.82
N VAL A 76 -10.69 -21.59 5.22
CA VAL A 76 -10.11 -21.40 6.56
C VAL A 76 -9.78 -19.92 6.80
N ILE A 77 -9.16 -19.26 5.83
CA ILE A 77 -8.82 -17.83 5.92
C ILE A 77 -10.10 -16.99 6.00
N THR A 78 -11.11 -17.24 5.15
CA THR A 78 -12.38 -16.51 5.18
C THR A 78 -13.06 -16.62 6.54
N SER A 79 -13.19 -17.83 7.11
CA SER A 79 -13.79 -18.00 8.44
C SER A 79 -13.00 -17.30 9.54
N LEU A 80 -11.66 -17.26 9.43
CA LEU A 80 -10.81 -16.53 10.37
C LEU A 80 -10.99 -15.01 10.27
N VAL A 81 -11.09 -14.48 9.05
CA VAL A 81 -11.37 -13.06 8.81
C VAL A 81 -12.75 -12.70 9.39
N GLU A 82 -13.77 -13.51 9.12
CA GLU A 82 -15.13 -13.33 9.67
C GLU A 82 -15.16 -13.36 11.20
N GLU A 83 -14.44 -14.30 11.82
CA GLU A 83 -14.34 -14.38 13.29
C GLU A 83 -13.62 -13.16 13.88
N SER A 84 -12.53 -12.73 13.24
CA SER A 84 -11.76 -11.55 13.66
C SER A 84 -12.58 -10.26 13.60
N ALA A 85 -13.46 -10.17 12.60
CA ALA A 85 -14.31 -9.00 12.38
C ALA A 85 -15.41 -8.81 13.44
N LYS A 86 -15.81 -9.87 14.14
CA LYS A 86 -16.75 -9.76 15.27
C LYS A 86 -16.25 -8.83 16.38
N GLN A 87 -14.94 -8.60 16.44
CA GLN A 87 -14.30 -7.69 17.40
C GLN A 87 -14.28 -6.22 16.92
N VAL A 88 -14.72 -5.94 15.68
CA VAL A 88 -14.68 -4.60 15.07
C VAL A 88 -16.06 -4.24 14.48
N PRO A 89 -17.07 -3.92 15.31
CA PRO A 89 -18.46 -3.71 14.86
C PRO A 89 -18.66 -2.56 13.86
N LEU A 90 -17.69 -1.66 13.75
CA LEU A 90 -17.72 -0.55 12.78
C LEU A 90 -17.63 -1.05 11.34
N LEU A 91 -16.89 -2.14 11.10
CA LEU A 91 -16.76 -2.77 9.80
C LEU A 91 -17.91 -3.77 9.61
N GLN A 92 -18.62 -3.65 8.51
CA GLN A 92 -19.79 -4.46 8.20
C GLN A 92 -19.60 -5.16 6.86
N ASP A 93 -20.42 -6.19 6.61
CA ASP A 93 -20.48 -6.90 5.32
C ASP A 93 -19.10 -7.18 4.71
N LEU A 94 -18.32 -8.03 5.39
CA LEU A 94 -17.02 -8.44 4.89
C LEU A 94 -17.19 -9.35 3.68
N HIS A 95 -16.50 -9.02 2.60
CA HIS A 95 -16.66 -9.71 1.33
C HIS A 95 -15.36 -9.72 0.52
N ASP A 96 -15.39 -10.42 -0.62
CA ASP A 96 -14.28 -10.49 -1.58
C ASP A 96 -12.93 -10.86 -0.94
N VAL A 97 -12.98 -11.83 -0.01
CA VAL A 97 -11.79 -12.37 0.63
C VAL A 97 -10.97 -13.16 -0.40
N ARG A 98 -9.73 -12.72 -0.58
CA ARG A 98 -8.74 -13.35 -1.46
C ARG A 98 -7.48 -13.61 -0.68
N ALA A 99 -6.85 -14.74 -0.97
CA ALA A 99 -5.56 -15.08 -0.38
C ALA A 99 -4.61 -15.64 -1.45
N ARG A 100 -3.36 -15.17 -1.41
CA ARG A 100 -2.30 -15.60 -2.34
C ARG A 100 -1.07 -16.00 -1.57
N THR A 101 -0.52 -17.17 -1.87
CA THR A 101 0.77 -17.61 -1.34
C THR A 101 1.89 -16.94 -2.12
N THR A 102 2.88 -16.42 -1.41
CA THR A 102 4.12 -15.87 -1.96
C THR A 102 5.32 -16.50 -1.26
N PRO A 103 6.56 -16.32 -1.77
CA PRO A 103 7.76 -16.76 -1.07
C PRO A 103 7.94 -16.18 0.34
N PHE A 104 7.28 -15.06 0.66
CA PHE A 104 7.37 -14.38 1.96
C PHE A 104 6.24 -14.75 2.93
N GLY A 105 5.25 -15.52 2.46
CA GLY A 105 4.04 -15.88 3.20
C GLY A 105 2.76 -15.50 2.45
N THR A 106 1.63 -15.55 3.14
CA THR A 106 0.31 -15.34 2.54
C THR A 106 -0.04 -13.86 2.52
N ILE A 107 -0.48 -13.36 1.38
CA ILE A 107 -1.16 -12.06 1.26
C ILE A 107 -2.66 -12.32 1.37
N ILE A 108 -3.32 -11.66 2.32
CA ILE A 108 -4.77 -11.72 2.53
C ILE A 108 -5.35 -10.34 2.18
N ILE A 109 -6.37 -10.32 1.33
CA ILE A 109 -7.09 -9.10 0.93
C ILE A 109 -8.56 -9.33 1.20
N PHE A 110 -9.24 -8.36 1.79
CA PHE A 110 -10.68 -8.40 1.99
C PHE A 110 -11.28 -7.02 1.80
N HIS A 111 -12.57 -6.98 1.52
CA HIS A 111 -13.36 -5.76 1.46
C HIS A 111 -14.33 -5.72 2.64
N CYS A 112 -14.74 -4.52 3.05
CA CYS A 112 -15.72 -4.30 4.10
C CYS A 112 -16.49 -3.01 3.82
N LEU A 113 -17.73 -2.94 4.29
CA LEU A 113 -18.56 -1.75 4.23
C LEU A 113 -18.47 -0.94 5.52
N VAL A 114 -18.52 0.38 5.38
CA VAL A 114 -18.55 1.35 6.48
C VAL A 114 -19.61 2.42 6.20
N GLU A 115 -20.25 2.97 7.23
CA GLU A 115 -21.20 4.08 7.08
C GLU A 115 -20.53 5.29 6.42
N SER A 116 -21.14 5.88 5.39
CA SER A 116 -20.58 7.01 4.62
C SER A 116 -20.21 8.22 5.47
N GLY A 117 -20.89 8.43 6.60
CA GLY A 117 -20.61 9.51 7.55
C GLY A 117 -19.42 9.26 8.48
N THR A 118 -18.78 8.08 8.41
CA THR A 118 -17.64 7.74 9.26
C THR A 118 -16.40 8.49 8.80
N SER A 119 -15.67 9.09 9.74
CA SER A 119 -14.42 9.77 9.41
C SER A 119 -13.38 8.76 8.86
N VAL A 120 -12.58 9.20 7.88
CA VAL A 120 -11.48 8.39 7.33
C VAL A 120 -10.54 7.86 8.41
N ALA A 121 -10.27 8.67 9.45
CA ALA A 121 -9.42 8.26 10.57
C ALA A 121 -10.02 7.09 11.38
N ALA A 122 -11.31 7.17 11.73
CA ALA A 122 -12.00 6.08 12.43
C ALA A 122 -12.13 4.82 11.57
N THR A 123 -12.37 4.98 10.26
CA THR A 123 -12.37 3.88 9.30
C THR A 123 -11.00 3.19 9.26
N HIS A 124 -9.92 3.96 9.13
CA HIS A 124 -8.55 3.44 9.12
C HIS A 124 -8.23 2.70 10.41
N GLU A 125 -8.53 3.26 11.58
CA GLU A 125 -8.27 2.63 12.87
C GLU A 125 -9.01 1.28 13.02
N ALA A 126 -10.24 1.20 12.53
CA ALA A 126 -11.02 -0.03 12.52
C ALA A 126 -10.42 -1.09 11.59
N VAL A 127 -10.06 -0.71 10.36
CA VAL A 127 -9.39 -1.61 9.39
C VAL A 127 -8.08 -2.12 9.97
N ASP A 128 -7.24 -1.23 10.50
CA ASP A 128 -5.98 -1.56 11.16
C ASP A 128 -6.15 -2.56 12.30
N THR A 129 -7.21 -2.39 13.09
CA THR A 129 -7.51 -3.29 14.21
C THR A 129 -7.87 -4.68 13.72
N LEU A 130 -8.67 -4.77 12.66
CA LEU A 130 -9.00 -6.06 12.03
C LEU A 130 -7.76 -6.72 11.40
N GLU A 131 -6.95 -5.97 10.66
CA GLU A 131 -5.72 -6.50 10.03
C GLU A 131 -4.74 -7.07 11.07
N ARG A 132 -4.56 -6.37 12.20
CA ARG A 132 -3.75 -6.85 13.33
C ARG A 132 -4.32 -8.13 13.94
N SER A 133 -5.65 -8.20 14.12
CA SER A 133 -6.32 -9.39 14.64
C SER A 133 -6.11 -10.60 13.72
N ILE A 134 -6.31 -10.43 12.42
CA ILE A 134 -6.08 -11.47 11.40
C ILE A 134 -4.62 -11.93 11.41
N ARG A 135 -3.66 -11.00 11.46
CA ARG A 135 -2.23 -11.34 11.50
C ARG A 135 -1.84 -12.12 12.75
N THR A 136 -2.48 -11.82 13.88
CA THR A 136 -2.28 -12.54 15.14
C THR A 136 -2.84 -13.95 15.05
N ALA A 137 -4.02 -14.12 14.46
CA ALA A 137 -4.69 -15.42 14.31
C ALA A 137 -4.09 -16.29 13.18
N TYR A 138 -3.46 -15.66 12.18
CA TYR A 138 -2.83 -16.34 11.04
C TYR A 138 -1.36 -15.89 10.89
N PRO A 139 -0.41 -16.45 11.66
CA PRO A 139 0.98 -16.00 11.70
C PRO A 139 1.74 -16.10 10.36
N SER A 140 1.25 -16.92 9.42
CA SER A 140 1.80 -17.02 8.06
C SER A 140 1.36 -15.87 7.15
N ALA A 141 0.50 -14.95 7.62
CA ALA A 141 0.12 -13.75 6.88
C ALA A 141 1.31 -12.80 6.81
N TRP A 142 1.91 -12.70 5.62
CA TRP A 142 2.94 -11.72 5.34
C TRP A 142 2.35 -10.31 5.19
N ARG A 143 1.17 -10.22 4.57
CA ARG A 143 0.43 -8.96 4.41
C ARG A 143 -1.06 -9.21 4.54
N VAL A 144 -1.75 -8.31 5.24
CA VAL A 144 -3.21 -8.26 5.30
C VAL A 144 -3.60 -6.86 4.83
N VAL A 145 -4.58 -6.75 3.94
CA VAL A 145 -5.04 -5.47 3.40
C VAL A 145 -6.56 -5.45 3.38
N GLY A 146 -7.16 -4.53 4.13
CA GLY A 146 -8.59 -4.23 4.08
C GLY A 146 -8.90 -3.06 3.15
N HIS A 147 -9.86 -3.25 2.25
CA HIS A 147 -10.46 -2.16 1.50
C HIS A 147 -11.81 -1.79 2.14
N ALA A 148 -11.94 -0.57 2.64
CA ALA A 148 -13.19 -0.06 3.21
C ALA A 148 -13.96 0.71 2.13
N GLU A 149 -15.20 0.29 1.88
CA GLU A 149 -16.11 0.91 0.93
C GLU A 149 -17.26 1.60 1.69
N PRO A 150 -17.77 2.75 1.21
CA PRO A 150 -18.97 3.34 1.78
C PRO A 150 -20.20 2.47 1.45
N LYS A 151 -21.10 2.29 2.41
CA LYS A 151 -22.32 1.47 2.25
C LYS A 151 -23.20 1.86 1.05
N GLU A 152 -23.23 3.15 0.70
CA GLU A 152 -24.06 3.67 -0.39
C GLU A 152 -23.57 3.25 -1.79
N TRP A 153 -22.37 2.66 -1.91
CA TRP A 153 -21.83 2.17 -3.20
C TRP A 153 -22.56 0.94 -3.77
N LYS A 154 -23.35 0.22 -2.95
CA LYS A 154 -24.11 -0.97 -3.42
C LYS A 154 -25.41 -0.62 -4.15
N ASP A 155 -25.97 0.57 -3.97
CA ASP A 155 -27.30 0.90 -4.52
C ASP A 155 -27.28 1.42 -5.97
N GLU A 156 -26.15 1.92 -6.49
CA GLU A 156 -26.09 2.44 -7.87
C GLU A 156 -25.82 1.39 -8.96
N MET A 157 -25.39 0.16 -8.62
CA MET A 157 -25.12 -0.90 -9.62
C MET A 157 -26.31 -1.86 -9.89
N ILE A 158 -27.46 -1.67 -9.25
CA ILE A 158 -28.66 -2.53 -9.48
C ILE A 158 -29.60 -1.94 -10.56
N ASP A 159 -29.46 -0.67 -10.95
CA ASP A 159 -30.41 -0.01 -11.87
C ASP A 159 -29.98 0.02 -13.35
N ILE A 160 -29.19 -0.97 -13.79
CA ILE A 160 -28.90 -1.18 -15.22
C ILE A 160 -29.15 -2.64 -15.61
N SER A 161 -30.42 -3.04 -15.59
CA SER A 161 -30.91 -4.26 -16.24
C SER A 161 -32.21 -4.00 -17.00
#